data_AF-A0A315ALQ9-F1
#
_entry.id   AF-A0A315ALQ9-F1
#
_cell.length_a   1.000
_cell.length_b   1.000
_cell.length_c   1.000
_cell.angle_alpha   90.00
_cell.angle_beta   90.00
_cell.angle_gamma   90.00
#
_symmetry.space_group_name_H-M   'P 1'
#
loop_
_entity.id
_entity.type
_entity.pdbx_description
1 polymer ?
#
loop_
_entity_poly.entity_id
_entity_poly.type
_entity_poly.pdbx_seq_one_letter_code
_entity_poly.pdbx_strand_id
1 'polypeptide(L)' 'MEEKGCSPDTVTYNTIIQGFIRNDELSRAQELIQEMMTKGFCADDSTAKMITDLITKGKLDPTFHPVEKKSE' A
#
# COMPACT_ATOMS: atom_id res chain seq x y z
N MET A 1 11.06 20.45 -1.97
CA MET A 1 10.21 20.27 -3.16
C MET A 1 8.81 19.96 -2.67
N GLU A 2 8.02 21.00 -2.43
CA GLU A 2 6.57 20.93 -2.47
C GLU A 2 6.18 21.85 -3.62
N GLU A 3 6.21 21.33 -4.84
CA GLU A 3 5.95 22.16 -6.01
C GLU A 3 5.06 21.39 -6.97
N LYS A 4 3.80 21.83 -7.04
CA LYS A 4 2.65 21.31 -7.81
C LYS A 4 1.95 20.13 -7.15
N GLY A 5 0.79 20.43 -6.57
CA GLY A 5 -0.13 19.50 -5.92
C GLY A 5 -0.73 18.48 -6.88
N CYS A 6 0.07 17.49 -7.27
CA CYS A 6 -0.43 16.19 -7.65
C CYS A 6 -0.39 15.33 -6.38
N SER A 7 -1.47 15.37 -5.59
CA SER A 7 -1.62 14.41 -4.52
C SER A 7 -1.54 13.02 -5.15
N PRO A 8 -0.63 12.14 -4.70
CA PRO A 8 -0.57 10.78 -5.22
C PRO A 8 -1.96 10.16 -5.08
N ASP A 9 -2.47 9.66 -6.20
CA ASP A 9 -3.72 8.93 -6.24
C ASP A 9 -3.51 7.47 -5.82
N THR A 10 -4.59 6.71 -5.76
CA THR A 10 -4.55 5.27 -5.46
C THR A 10 -3.57 4.52 -6.36
N VAL A 11 -3.50 4.87 -7.65
CA VAL A 11 -2.62 4.22 -8.63
C VAL A 11 -1.14 4.48 -8.30
N THR A 12 -0.82 5.71 -7.91
CA THR A 12 0.53 6.12 -7.54
C THR A 12 1.02 5.34 -6.31
N TYR A 13 0.21 5.29 -5.24
CA TYR A 13 0.54 4.50 -4.04
C TYR A 13 0.73 3.03 -4.38
N ASN A 14 -0.23 2.41 -5.09
CA ASN A 14 -0.15 1.00 -5.47
C ASN A 14 1.13 0.70 -6.25
N THR A 15 1.49 1.55 -7.22
CA THR A 15 2.68 1.37 -8.05
C THR A 15 3.96 1.39 -7.22
N ILE A 16 4.09 2.38 -6.31
CA ILE A 16 5.30 2.53 -5.49
C ILE A 16 5.38 1.42 -4.43
N ILE A 17 4.27 1.09 -3.77
CA ILE A 17 4.19 0.01 -2.77
C ILE A 17 4.57 -1.33 -3.41
N GLN A 18 4.01 -1.66 -4.58
CA GLN A 18 4.37 -2.88 -5.31
C GLN A 18 5.87 -2.90 -5.66
N GLY A 19 6.45 -1.76 -6.05
CA GLY A 19 7.88 -1.62 -6.31
C GLY A 19 8.72 -1.96 -5.07
N PHE A 20 8.40 -1.38 -3.92
CA PHE A 20 9.10 -1.66 -2.67
C PHE A 20 8.94 -3.11 -2.21
N ILE A 21 7.75 -3.69 -2.31
CA ILE A 21 7.52 -5.11 -2.01
C ILE A 21 8.40 -6.01 -2.89
N ARG A 22 8.48 -5.74 -4.19
CA ARG A 22 9.30 -6.52 -5.13
C ARG A 22 10.80 -6.39 -4.86
N ASN A 23 11.23 -5.26 -4.29
CA ASN A 23 12.61 -5.03 -3.89
C ASN A 23 12.93 -5.49 -2.45
N ASP A 24 11.97 -6.13 -1.77
CA ASP A 24 12.06 -6.53 -0.34
C ASP A 24 12.30 -5.32 0.61
N GLU A 25 12.01 -4.09 0.15
CA GLU A 25 12.08 -2.84 0.94
C GLU A 25 10.81 -2.65 1.78
N LEU A 26 10.50 -3.63 2.64
CA LEU A 26 9.21 -3.71 3.33
C LEU A 26 8.94 -2.55 4.29
N SER A 27 9.96 -2.03 4.97
CA SER A 27 9.79 -0.89 5.88
C SER A 27 9.23 0.35 5.16
N ARG A 28 9.72 0.63 3.95
CA ARG A 28 9.22 1.73 3.12
C ARG A 28 7.83 1.44 2.56
N ALA A 29 7.58 0.18 2.18
CA ALA A 29 6.24 -0.24 1.77
C ALA A 29 5.22 0.00 2.91
N GLN A 30 5.57 -0.32 4.16
CA GLN A 30 4.71 -0.12 5.33
C GLN A 30 4.38 1.35 5.57
N GLU A 31 5.38 2.24 5.51
CA GLU A 31 5.18 3.68 5.66
C GLU A 31 4.16 4.21 4.63
N LEU A 32 4.30 3.79 3.36
CA LEU A 32 3.37 4.19 2.31
C LEU A 32 1.99 3.57 2.44
N ILE A 33 1.88 2.31 2.89
CA ILE A 33 0.58 1.69 3.16
C ILE A 33 -0.14 2.45 4.27
N GLN A 34 0.57 2.83 5.34
CA GLN A 34 0.01 3.63 6.42
C GLN A 34 -0.44 5.01 5.94
N GLU A 35 0.39 5.69 5.15
CA GLU A 35 0.05 6.98 4.57
C GLU A 35 -1.18 6.89 3.66
N MET A 36 -1.23 5.88 2.81
CA MET A 36 -2.35 5.58 1.92
C MET A 36 -3.66 5.44 2.70
N MET A 37 -3.66 4.65 3.77
CA MET A 37 -4.83 4.47 4.64
C MET A 37 -5.19 5.76 5.39
N THR A 38 -4.20 6.50 5.89
CA THR A 38 -4.41 7.78 6.60
C THR A 38 -5.06 8.83 5.70
N LYS A 39 -4.76 8.78 4.40
CA LYS A 39 -5.37 9.65 3.38
C LYS A 39 -6.69 9.11 2.82
N GLY A 40 -7.16 7.95 3.29
CA GLY A 40 -8.43 7.35 2.87
C GLY A 40 -8.38 6.65 1.50
N PHE A 41 -7.20 6.33 0.99
CA PHE A 41 -7.03 5.55 -0.23
C PHE A 41 -7.04 4.04 0.08
N CYS A 42 -7.46 3.22 -0.88
CA CYS A 42 -7.52 1.77 -0.75
C CYS A 42 -6.58 1.10 -1.75
N ALA A 43 -5.86 0.07 -1.30
CA ALA A 43 -5.05 -0.75 -2.18
C ALA A 43 -5.92 -1.40 -3.27
N ASP A 44 -5.39 -1.56 -4.48
CA ASP A 44 -6.04 -2.39 -5.51
C ASP A 44 -5.88 -3.88 -5.21
N ASP A 45 -6.62 -4.74 -5.92
CA ASP A 45 -6.61 -6.19 -5.69
C ASP A 45 -5.20 -6.81 -5.77
N SER A 46 -4.37 -6.31 -6.69
CA SER A 46 -3.00 -6.77 -6.86
C SER A 46 -2.13 -6.41 -5.66
N THR A 47 -2.20 -5.16 -5.22
CA THR A 47 -1.42 -4.64 -4.09
C THR A 47 -1.90 -5.26 -2.78
N ALA A 48 -3.22 -5.37 -2.59
CA ALA A 48 -3.84 -6.03 -1.45
C ALA A 48 -3.37 -7.49 -1.33
N LYS A 49 -3.39 -8.25 -2.42
CA LYS A 49 -2.90 -9.63 -2.43
C LYS A 49 -1.43 -9.75 -2.01
N MET A 50 -0.56 -8.85 -2.49
CA MET A 50 0.85 -8.83 -2.08
C MET A 50 1.01 -8.53 -0.59
N ILE A 51 0.27 -7.55 -0.07
CA ILE A 51 0.29 -7.19 1.35
C ILE A 51 -0.19 -8.39 2.20
N THR A 52 -1.32 -9.00 1.84
CA THR A 52 -1.84 -10.18 2.54
C THR A 52 -0.85 -11.34 2.53
N ASP A 53 -0.22 -11.64 1.40
CA ASP A 53 0.82 -12.67 1.31
C ASP A 53 1.97 -12.40 2.28
N LEU A 54 2.45 -11.17 2.37
CA LEU A 54 3.52 -10.80 3.30
C LEU A 54 3.09 -10.85 4.77
N ILE A 55 1.85 -10.47 5.10
CA ILE A 55 1.30 -10.60 6.46
C ILE A 55 1.21 -12.08 6.84
N THR A 56 0.70 -12.94 5.94
CA THR A 56 0.62 -14.39 6.21
C THR A 56 2.00 -15.03 6.38
N LYS A 57 3.03 -14.45 5.75
CA LYS A 57 4.43 -14.84 5.93
C LYS A 57 5.10 -14.23 7.17
N GLY A 58 4.40 -13.37 7.92
CA GLY A 58 4.94 -12.69 9.10
C GLY A 58 5.99 -11.62 8.79
N LYS A 59 6.06 -11.17 7.53
CA LYS A 59 7.01 -10.15 7.07
C LYS A 59 6.47 -8.71 7.23
N LEU A 60 5.16 -8.56 7.34
CA LEU A 60 4.47 -7.28 7.54
C LEU A 60 3.57 -7.35 8.77
N ASP A 61 3.30 -6.18 9.35
CA ASP A 61 2.40 -6.06 10.50
C ASP A 61 0.93 -6.30 10.08
N PRO A 62 0.17 -7.10 10.85
CA PRO A 62 -1.23 -7.42 10.53
C PRO A 62 -2.19 -6.22 10.64
N THR A 63 -1.76 -5.09 11.20
CA THR A 63 -2.54 -3.84 11.17
C THR A 63 -2.69 -3.27 9.75
N PHE A 64 -1.85 -3.71 8.80
CA PHE A 64 -1.94 -3.34 7.39
C PHE A 64 -2.94 -4.23 6.63
N HIS A 65 -4.18 -4.33 7.10
CA HIS A 65 -5.22 -5.04 6.35
C HIS A 65 -5.67 -4.15 5.18
N PRO A 66 -5.53 -4.61 3.92
CA PRO A 66 -6.06 -3.88 2.77
C PRO A 66 -7.56 -3.67 2.98
N VAL A 67 -8.02 -2.42 2.94
CA VAL A 67 -9.46 -2.13 2.97
C VAL A 67 -10.02 -2.60 1.64
N GLU A 68 -10.56 -3.83 1.61
CA GLU A 68 -11.30 -4.33 0.46
C GLU A 68 -12.49 -3.39 0.25
N LYS A 69 -12.50 -2.64 -0.87
CA LYS A 69 -13.74 -2.01 -1.31
C LYS A 69 -14.71 -3.15 -1.63
N LYS A 70 -15.71 -3.36 -0.76
CA LYS A 70 -16.91 -4.11 -1.11
C LYS A 70 -17.50 -3.47 -2.35
N SER A 71 -17.23 -4.10 -3.49
CA SER A 71 -17.99 -3.87 -4.72
C SER A 71 -19.31 -4.60 -4.50
N GLU A 72 -20.40 -3.83 -4.39
CA GLU A 72 -21.78 -4.34 -4.32
C GLU A 72 -22.22 -4.90 -5.69
#